data_AF-L1P0Y2-F1
#
_entry.id   AF-L1P0Y2-F1
#
_cell.length_a   1.000
_cell.length_b   1.000
_cell.length_c   1.000
_cell.angle_alpha   90.00
_cell.angle_beta   90.00
_cell.angle_gamma   90.00
#
_symmetry.space_group_name_H-M   'P 1'
#
loop_
_entity.id
_entity.type
_entity.pdbx_description
1 polymer ?
#
loop_
_entity_poly.entity_id
_entity_poly.type
_entity_poly.pdbx_seq_one_letter_code
_entity_poly.pdbx_strand_id
1 'polypeptide(L)'
;MEKKLKHLEFIQNAINRMANNSFIIKGWCITLAVALIALLEKEDINKCYIAFSFLPLLFFWFLDAYFIKVERQYRKLYDEVRKEEDEKIDFSMDISSYEECYRKVFFSYTLFLFYLSLIGISLVITFLIK
;
A
#
# COMPACT_ATOMS: atom_id res chain seq x y z
N MET A 1 -31.49 14.34 0.44
CA MET A 1 -30.43 13.96 -0.53
C MET A 1 -29.06 14.52 -0.13
N GLU A 2 -29.04 15.64 0.61
CA GLU A 2 -27.81 16.31 1.03
C GLU A 2 -26.96 15.48 2.00
N LYS A 3 -27.59 14.77 2.95
CA LYS A 3 -26.87 13.94 3.93
C LYS A 3 -26.11 12.82 3.24
N LYS A 4 -26.78 12.10 2.34
CA LYS A 4 -26.17 11.03 1.54
C LYS A 4 -24.99 11.52 0.72
N LEU A 5 -25.16 12.62 -0.01
CA LEU A 5 -24.08 13.18 -0.81
C LEU A 5 -22.87 13.57 0.06
N LYS A 6 -23.12 14.14 1.23
CA LYS A 6 -22.06 14.54 2.16
C LYS A 6 -21.34 13.34 2.78
N HIS A 7 -22.07 12.28 3.12
CA HIS A 7 -21.46 11.05 3.64
C HIS A 7 -20.59 10.36 2.57
N LEU A 8 -21.08 10.27 1.34
CA LEU A 8 -20.30 9.75 0.20
C LEU A 8 -19.03 10.57 -0.04
N GLU A 9 -19.07 11.90 0.13
CA GLU A 9 -17.89 12.77 0.05
C GLU A 9 -16.87 12.44 1.15
N PHE A 10 -17.30 12.23 2.39
CA PHE A 10 -16.42 11.83 3.49
C PHE A 10 -15.76 10.47 3.24
N ILE A 11 -16.51 9.50 2.74
CA ILE A 11 -15.98 8.18 2.38
C ILE A 11 -14.98 8.30 1.24
N GLN A 12 -15.29 9.08 0.20
CA GLN A 12 -14.38 9.32 -0.92
C GLN A 12 -13.07 9.99 -0.45
N ASN A 13 -13.13 10.92 0.50
CA ASN A 13 -11.94 11.53 1.09
C ASN A 13 -11.09 10.49 1.84
N ALA A 14 -11.69 9.54 2.53
CA ALA A 14 -10.96 8.43 3.16
C ALA A 14 -10.30 7.51 2.12
N ILE A 15 -11.00 7.17 1.04
CA ILE A 15 -10.46 6.40 -0.10
C ILE A 15 -9.24 7.12 -0.70
N ASN A 16 -9.36 8.42 -0.98
CA ASN A 16 -8.27 9.22 -1.53
C ASN A 16 -7.06 9.25 -0.59
N ARG A 17 -7.27 9.37 0.73
CA ARG A 17 -6.18 9.29 1.72
C ARG A 17 -5.46 7.94 1.70
N MET A 18 -6.18 6.83 1.57
CA MET A 18 -5.56 5.50 1.49
C MET A 18 -4.76 5.32 0.20
N ALA A 19 -5.33 5.73 -0.94
CA ALA A 19 -4.64 5.71 -2.23
C ALA A 19 -3.36 6.57 -2.22
N ASN A 20 -3.43 7.77 -1.64
CA ASN A 20 -2.28 8.66 -1.48
C ASN A 20 -1.21 8.04 -0.57
N ASN A 21 -1.60 7.44 0.57
CA ASN A 21 -0.65 6.78 1.45
C ASN A 21 0.04 5.60 0.76
N SER A 22 -0.71 4.76 0.02
CA SER A 22 -0.15 3.67 -0.81
C SER A 22 0.87 4.20 -1.83
N PHE A 23 0.56 5.30 -2.51
CA PHE A 23 1.50 5.92 -3.44
C PHE A 23 2.76 6.46 -2.75
N ILE A 24 2.61 7.15 -1.63
CA ILE A 24 3.72 7.74 -0.86
C ILE A 24 4.70 6.67 -0.39
N ILE A 25 4.21 5.55 0.16
CA ILE A 25 5.09 4.50 0.64
C ILE A 25 5.81 3.76 -0.50
N LYS A 26 5.22 3.67 -1.69
CA LYS A 26 5.92 3.15 -2.89
C LYS A 26 7.08 4.06 -3.26
N GLY A 27 6.89 5.38 -3.19
CA GLY A 27 7.95 6.36 -3.37
C GLY A 27 9.09 6.19 -2.35
N TRP A 28 8.76 6.12 -1.05
CA TRP A 28 9.75 5.89 0.01
C TRP A 28 10.48 4.55 -0.11
N CYS A 29 9.78 3.52 -0.55
CA CYS A 29 10.35 2.20 -0.82
C CYS A 29 11.46 2.28 -1.88
N ILE A 30 11.20 2.96 -3.02
CA ILE A 30 12.19 3.17 -4.08
C ILE A 30 13.36 3.99 -3.56
N THR A 31 13.11 5.10 -2.87
CA THR A 31 14.16 5.97 -2.33
C THR A 31 15.10 5.21 -1.39
N LEU A 32 14.55 4.42 -0.46
CA LEU A 32 15.34 3.62 0.46
C LEU A 32 16.08 2.48 -0.24
N ALA A 33 15.46 1.83 -1.23
CA ALA A 33 16.12 0.80 -2.03
C ALA A 33 17.35 1.36 -2.76
N VAL A 34 17.22 2.52 -3.42
CA VAL A 34 18.34 3.18 -4.11
C VAL A 34 19.43 3.61 -3.13
N ALA A 35 19.06 4.18 -1.98
CA ALA A 35 20.03 4.59 -0.95
C ALA A 35 20.83 3.41 -0.40
N LEU A 36 20.17 2.27 -0.14
CA LEU A 36 20.84 1.05 0.34
C LEU A 36 21.76 0.44 -0.72
N ILE A 37 21.34 0.43 -1.98
CA ILE A 37 22.18 -0.06 -3.09
C ILE A 37 23.43 0.83 -3.25
N ALA A 38 23.28 2.15 -3.22
CA ALA A 38 24.39 3.08 -3.32
C ALA A 38 25.39 2.98 -2.15
N LEU A 39 24.92 2.55 -0.97
CA LEU A 39 25.77 2.29 0.18
C LEU A 39 26.55 0.97 0.03
N LEU A 40 25.90 -0.06 -0.51
CA LEU A 40 26.53 -1.36 -0.82
C LEU A 40 27.67 -1.26 -1.85
N GLU A 41 27.62 -0.28 -2.77
CA GLU A 41 28.69 -0.04 -3.74
C GLU A 41 29.98 0.53 -3.10
N LYS A 42 29.88 1.24 -1.97
CA LYS A 42 30.99 2.01 -1.41
C LYS A 42 31.80 1.29 -0.34
N GLU A 43 31.27 0.23 0.24
CA GLU A 43 31.90 -0.48 1.35
C GLU A 43 32.18 -1.94 0.96
N ASP A 44 33.28 -2.53 1.49
CA ASP A 44 33.58 -3.97 1.44
C ASP A 44 32.60 -4.77 2.32
N ILE A 45 31.30 -4.55 2.13
CA ILE A 45 30.23 -5.14 2.89
C ILE A 45 30.15 -6.62 2.54
N ASN A 46 30.21 -7.47 3.57
CA ASN A 46 30.02 -8.90 3.42
C ASN A 46 28.68 -9.19 2.71
N LYS A 47 28.70 -10.06 1.71
CA LYS A 47 27.52 -10.44 0.91
C LYS A 47 26.33 -10.89 1.76
N CYS A 48 26.55 -11.36 2.99
CA CYS A 48 25.49 -11.65 3.95
C CYS A 48 24.61 -10.43 4.32
N TYR A 49 25.13 -9.21 4.27
CA TYR A 49 24.38 -7.98 4.58
C TYR A 49 23.45 -7.54 3.45
N ILE A 50 23.65 -8.04 2.23
CA ILE A 50 22.74 -7.81 1.10
C ILE A 50 21.34 -8.33 1.43
N ALA A 51 21.22 -9.44 2.18
CA ALA A 51 19.91 -9.96 2.59
C ALA A 51 19.13 -8.95 3.47
N PHE A 52 19.83 -8.13 4.27
CA PHE A 52 19.21 -7.13 5.13
C PHE A 52 18.69 -5.92 4.36
N SER A 53 19.21 -5.63 3.15
CA SER A 53 18.69 -4.53 2.32
C SER A 53 17.28 -4.79 1.78
N PHE A 54 16.83 -6.06 1.79
CA PHE A 54 15.46 -6.44 1.41
C PHE A 54 14.45 -6.32 2.54
N LEU A 55 14.89 -6.20 3.80
CA LEU A 55 13.97 -6.10 4.94
C LEU A 55 13.03 -4.89 4.85
N PRO A 56 13.51 -3.67 4.49
CA PRO A 56 12.62 -2.52 4.27
C PRO A 56 11.63 -2.75 3.13
N LEU A 57 12.04 -3.43 2.04
CA LEU A 57 11.16 -3.71 0.90
C LEU A 57 9.97 -4.57 1.34
N LEU A 58 10.21 -5.61 2.13
CA LEU A 58 9.15 -6.44 2.70
C LEU A 58 8.24 -5.61 3.62
N PHE A 59 8.83 -4.81 4.52
CA PHE A 59 8.06 -3.96 5.43
C PHE A 59 7.13 -2.99 4.67
N PHE A 60 7.62 -2.32 3.63
CA PHE A 60 6.78 -1.45 2.80
C PHE A 60 5.69 -2.23 2.07
N TRP A 61 5.97 -3.45 1.59
CA TRP A 61 4.95 -4.30 0.96
C TRP A 61 3.82 -4.64 1.93
N PHE A 62 4.13 -4.95 3.19
CA PHE A 62 3.11 -5.17 4.23
C PHE A 62 2.27 -3.90 4.47
N LEU A 63 2.90 -2.73 4.58
CA LEU A 63 2.16 -1.47 4.77
C LEU A 63 1.28 -1.12 3.56
N ASP A 64 1.74 -1.40 2.34
CA ASP A 64 0.98 -1.15 1.12
C ASP A 64 -0.24 -2.05 1.00
N ALA A 65 -0.07 -3.32 1.35
CA ALA A 65 -1.19 -4.25 1.46
C ALA A 65 -2.23 -3.78 2.50
N TYR A 66 -1.78 -3.17 3.60
CA TYR A 66 -2.69 -2.60 4.59
C TYR A 66 -3.51 -1.44 4.03
N PHE A 67 -2.89 -0.44 3.40
CA PHE A 67 -3.61 0.70 2.84
C PHE A 67 -4.62 0.28 1.77
N ILE A 68 -4.25 -0.63 0.87
CA ILE A 68 -5.17 -1.15 -0.16
C ILE A 68 -6.31 -1.96 0.47
N LYS A 69 -6.05 -2.74 1.52
CA LYS A 69 -7.11 -3.45 2.25
C LYS A 69 -8.13 -2.44 2.79
N VAL A 70 -7.67 -1.44 3.53
CA VAL A 70 -8.53 -0.40 4.13
C VAL A 70 -9.28 0.38 3.06
N GLU A 71 -8.63 0.72 1.95
CA GLU A 71 -9.28 1.36 0.80
C GLU A 71 -10.45 0.53 0.26
N ARG A 72 -10.27 -0.79 0.09
CA ARG A 72 -11.34 -1.69 -0.36
C ARG A 72 -12.50 -1.77 0.63
N GLN A 73 -12.22 -1.72 1.92
CA GLN A 73 -13.26 -1.65 2.96
C GLN A 73 -14.08 -0.35 2.83
N TYR A 74 -13.43 0.80 2.64
CA TYR A 74 -14.13 2.05 2.38
C TYR A 74 -14.91 2.05 1.07
N ARG A 75 -14.42 1.38 0.01
CA ARG A 75 -15.19 1.22 -1.24
C ARG A 75 -16.47 0.39 -1.00
N LYS A 76 -16.44 -0.63 -0.14
CA LYS A 76 -17.64 -1.38 0.25
C LYS A 76 -18.62 -0.52 1.04
N LEU A 77 -18.14 0.26 2.01
CA LEU A 77 -18.96 1.23 2.74
C LEU A 77 -19.61 2.24 1.79
N TYR A 78 -18.85 2.76 0.81
CA TYR A 78 -19.37 3.64 -0.23
C TYR A 78 -20.50 2.98 -1.03
N ASP A 79 -20.31 1.72 -1.45
CA ASP A 79 -21.29 0.95 -2.21
C ASP A 79 -22.57 0.61 -1.43
N GLU A 80 -22.49 0.55 -0.10
CA GLU A 80 -23.63 0.41 0.80
C GLU A 80 -24.38 1.74 0.94
N VAL A 81 -23.69 2.80 1.36
CA VAL A 81 -24.28 4.14 1.57
C VAL A 81 -24.91 4.70 0.30
N ARG A 82 -24.36 4.41 -0.89
CA ARG A 82 -24.96 4.87 -2.16
C ARG A 82 -26.32 4.24 -2.44
N LYS A 83 -26.63 3.07 -1.86
CA LYS A 83 -27.91 2.37 -2.03
C LYS A 83 -28.92 2.72 -0.95
N GLU A 84 -28.45 3.26 0.17
CA GLU A 84 -29.27 3.64 1.31
C GLU A 84 -30.16 4.88 1.01
N GLU A 85 -31.27 4.96 1.73
CA GLU A 85 -32.18 6.11 1.72
C GLU A 85 -31.59 7.26 2.54
N ASP A 86 -31.82 8.50 2.11
CA ASP A 86 -31.18 9.68 2.72
C ASP A 86 -31.57 9.88 4.21
N GLU A 87 -32.74 9.39 4.62
CA GLU A 87 -33.24 9.47 5.99
C GLU A 87 -32.47 8.58 6.96
N LYS A 88 -31.89 7.47 6.46
CA LYS A 88 -31.15 6.48 7.25
C LYS A 88 -29.65 6.75 7.33
N ILE A 89 -29.18 7.81 6.68
CA ILE A 89 -27.77 8.20 6.69
C ILE A 89 -27.35 8.65 8.09
N ASP A 90 -26.45 7.89 8.70
CA ASP A 90 -25.95 8.09 10.06
C ASP A 90 -24.53 8.69 10.12
N PHE A 91 -23.89 8.88 8.97
CA PHE A 91 -22.49 9.35 8.83
C PHE A 91 -21.44 8.45 9.47
N SER A 92 -21.75 7.18 9.75
CA SER A 92 -20.77 6.24 10.29
C SER A 92 -19.61 6.02 9.33
N MET A 93 -18.39 6.02 9.87
CA MET A 93 -17.14 5.72 9.14
C MET A 93 -16.51 4.42 9.63
N ASP A 94 -17.28 3.62 10.39
CA ASP A 94 -16.83 2.33 10.85
C ASP A 94 -16.76 1.35 9.66
N ILE A 95 -15.59 0.74 9.51
CA ILE A 95 -15.31 -0.23 8.46
C ILE A 95 -15.01 -1.63 9.01
N SER A 96 -15.20 -1.83 10.32
CA SER A 96 -14.91 -3.09 11.01
C SER A 96 -15.74 -4.26 10.49
N SER A 97 -16.97 -3.99 10.03
CA SER A 97 -17.90 -4.96 9.45
C SER A 97 -17.53 -5.41 8.03
N TYR A 98 -16.72 -4.64 7.30
CA TYR A 98 -16.33 -4.98 5.94
C TYR A 98 -15.07 -5.84 5.93
N GLU A 99 -15.22 -7.15 5.91
CA GLU A 99 -14.05 -8.03 5.86
C GLU A 99 -13.33 -7.96 4.50
N GLU A 100 -12.01 -7.85 4.54
CA GLU A 100 -11.11 -7.95 3.38
C GLU A 100 -9.92 -8.83 3.74
N CYS A 101 -9.65 -9.83 2.88
CA CYS A 101 -8.57 -10.78 3.12
C CYS A 101 -7.21 -10.11 2.87
N TYR A 102 -6.47 -9.86 3.95
CA TYR A 102 -5.14 -9.24 3.88
C TYR A 102 -4.19 -10.01 2.96
N ARG A 103 -4.17 -11.35 3.04
CA ARG A 103 -3.33 -12.20 2.18
C ARG A 103 -3.65 -12.03 0.70
N LYS A 104 -4.93 -11.90 0.33
CA LYS A 104 -5.35 -11.67 -1.07
C LYS A 104 -4.88 -10.30 -1.58
N VAL A 105 -4.87 -9.29 -0.71
CA VAL A 105 -4.37 -7.95 -1.06
C VAL A 105 -2.85 -7.97 -1.18
N PHE A 106 -2.17 -8.62 -0.24
CA PHE A 106 -0.71 -8.74 -0.20
C PHE A 106 -0.16 -9.36 -1.50
N PHE A 107 -0.80 -10.44 -1.98
CA PHE A 107 -0.47 -11.08 -3.26
C PHE A 107 -1.25 -10.54 -4.46
N SER A 108 -1.83 -9.34 -4.37
CA SER A 108 -2.54 -8.75 -5.50
C SER A 108 -1.57 -8.44 -6.65
N TYR A 109 -2.06 -8.55 -7.88
CA TYR A 109 -1.26 -8.36 -9.10
C TYR A 109 -0.49 -7.03 -9.10
N THR A 110 -1.12 -5.94 -8.65
CA THR A 110 -0.52 -4.61 -8.62
C THR A 110 0.64 -4.50 -7.63
N LEU A 111 0.50 -5.08 -6.42
CA LEU A 111 1.58 -5.12 -5.45
C LEU A 111 2.68 -6.08 -5.85
N PHE A 112 2.29 -7.27 -6.29
CA PHE A 112 3.22 -8.31 -6.71
C PHE A 112 4.13 -7.82 -7.83
N LEU A 113 3.56 -7.21 -8.88
CA LEU A 113 4.37 -6.62 -9.95
C LEU A 113 5.33 -5.55 -9.46
N PHE A 114 4.85 -4.61 -8.63
CA PHE A 114 5.67 -3.51 -8.13
C PHE A 114 6.83 -3.99 -7.27
N TYR A 115 6.56 -4.80 -6.24
CA TYR A 115 7.60 -5.24 -5.30
C TYR A 115 8.52 -6.29 -5.91
N LEU A 116 8.00 -7.21 -6.73
CA LEU A 116 8.85 -8.21 -7.39
C LEU A 116 9.78 -7.57 -8.43
N SER A 117 9.30 -6.61 -9.21
CA SER A 117 10.15 -5.87 -10.15
C SER A 117 11.23 -5.08 -9.43
N LEU A 118 10.90 -4.42 -8.31
CA LEU A 118 11.86 -3.68 -7.51
C LEU A 118 12.93 -4.63 -6.91
N ILE A 119 12.52 -5.75 -6.33
CA ILE A 119 13.45 -6.79 -5.82
C ILE A 119 14.33 -7.33 -6.93
N GLY A 120 13.75 -7.62 -8.11
CA GLY A 120 14.50 -8.12 -9.27
C GLY A 120 15.55 -7.14 -9.76
N ILE A 121 15.20 -5.85 -9.87
CA ILE A 121 16.15 -4.78 -10.22
C ILE A 121 17.25 -4.67 -9.16
N SER A 122 16.90 -4.66 -7.87
CA SER A 122 17.87 -4.61 -6.78
C SER A 122 18.85 -5.78 -6.86
N LEU A 123 18.37 -7.01 -7.09
CA LEU A 123 19.21 -8.19 -7.24
C LEU A 123 20.16 -8.07 -8.45
N VAL A 124 19.64 -7.69 -9.62
CA VAL A 124 20.46 -7.51 -10.83
C VAL A 124 21.58 -6.50 -10.58
N ILE A 125 21.26 -5.35 -9.98
CA ILE A 125 22.26 -4.33 -9.67
C ILE A 125 23.32 -4.89 -8.69
N THR A 126 22.89 -5.55 -7.62
CA THR A 126 23.84 -6.13 -6.66
C THR A 126 24.71 -7.25 -7.24
N PHE A 127 24.24 -8.00 -8.25
CA PHE A 127 25.09 -8.98 -8.96
C PHE A 127 26.05 -8.35 -9.97
N LEU A 128 25.71 -7.15 -10.50
CA LEU A 128 26.56 -6.40 -11.43
C LEU A 128 27.65 -5.59 -10.72
N ILE A 129 27.34 -5.05 -9.53
CA ILE A 129 28.31 -4.43 -8.64
C ILE A 129 29.18 -5.55 -8.08
N LYS A 130 30.47 -5.55 -8.45
CA LYS A 130 31.42 -6.64 -8.17
C LYS A 130 32.28 -6.32 -6.97
#